data_AF-A0A8X6WPM0-F1
#
_entry.id   AF-A0A8X6WPM0-F1
#
_cell.length_a   1.000
_cell.length_b   1.000
_cell.length_c   1.000
_cell.angle_alpha   90.00
_cell.angle_beta   90.00
_cell.angle_gamma   90.00
#
_symmetry.space_group_name_H-M   'P 1'
#
loop_
_entity.id
_entity.type
_entity.pdbx_description
1 polymer ?
#
loop_
_entity_poly.entity_id
_entity_poly.type
_entity_poly.pdbx_seq_one_letter_code
_entity_poly.pdbx_strand_id
1 'polypeptide(L)'
;MFHSYGCVYASILPVLYQSTSVFPCLGFDAVESLKAIQKYKCTIAYGTPTMFVDLIRNYKSGKYDVSSLKTGKKKVGYGSTELSPAISFAKANDSGNAAKGILETIEYIEICGVPDERMGEEACAWIHLREGMVLTENEVKEYCKGKISHFKVPRYIMFVEGFPKTQTGKVKKFELSRISKEKLNL
;
A
#
# COMPACT_ATOMS: atom_id res chain seq x y z
N MET A 1 -11.59 -8.56 6.09
CA MET A 1 -10.74 -8.07 4.98
C MET A 1 -11.00 -8.90 3.73
N PHE A 2 -11.94 -8.49 2.88
CA PHE A 2 -12.25 -9.18 1.61
C PHE A 2 -12.26 -8.25 0.40
N HIS A 3 -12.01 -6.95 0.61
CA HIS A 3 -11.92 -5.99 -0.46
C HIS A 3 -10.46 -5.82 -0.89
N SER A 4 -10.20 -5.76 -2.20
CA SER A 4 -8.87 -5.68 -2.82
C SER A 4 -8.03 -4.54 -2.24
N TYR A 5 -8.65 -3.40 -1.95
CA TYR A 5 -7.98 -2.26 -1.28
C TYR A 5 -7.40 -2.62 0.09
N GLY A 6 -8.19 -3.26 0.96
CA GLY A 6 -7.73 -3.68 2.28
C GLY A 6 -6.65 -4.75 2.22
N CYS A 7 -6.70 -5.63 1.21
CA CYS A 7 -5.69 -6.69 1.05
C CYS A 7 -4.35 -6.11 0.56
N VAL A 8 -4.38 -5.16 -0.39
CA VAL A 8 -3.18 -4.53 -0.93
C VAL A 8 -2.51 -3.66 0.13
N TYR A 9 -3.24 -2.71 0.72
CA TYR A 9 -2.66 -1.72 1.64
C TYR A 9 -2.38 -2.26 3.03
N ALA A 10 -3.14 -3.24 3.51
CA ALA A 10 -2.97 -3.76 4.87
C ALA A 10 -2.21 -5.09 4.92
N SER A 11 -1.91 -5.73 3.79
CA SER A 11 -1.10 -6.96 3.77
C SER A 11 0.12 -6.84 2.86
N ILE A 12 -0.08 -6.48 1.59
CA ILE A 12 1.00 -6.55 0.61
C ILE A 12 2.00 -5.39 0.80
N LEU A 13 1.53 -4.14 0.83
CA LEU A 13 2.43 -2.98 1.00
C LEU A 13 3.19 -2.99 2.33
N PRO A 14 2.59 -3.35 3.48
CA PRO A 14 3.33 -3.36 4.73
C PRO A 14 4.39 -4.45 4.78
N VAL A 15 4.14 -5.60 4.17
CA VAL A 15 5.15 -6.66 4.01
C VAL A 15 6.26 -6.26 3.06
N LEU A 16 5.90 -5.62 1.94
CA LEU A 16 6.88 -5.08 1.01
C LEU A 16 7.72 -4.03 1.72
N TYR A 17 7.13 -3.00 2.32
CA TYR A 17 7.87 -1.91 2.96
C TYR A 17 8.36 -2.17 4.39
N GLN A 18 8.28 -3.42 4.89
CA GLN A 18 8.58 -3.78 6.28
C GLN A 18 7.93 -2.84 7.31
N SER A 19 6.71 -2.38 7.00
CA SER A 19 5.91 -1.55 7.88
C SER A 19 4.93 -2.40 8.69
N THR A 20 4.67 -1.98 9.91
CA THR A 20 3.71 -2.66 10.78
C THR A 20 2.28 -2.29 10.40
N SER A 21 1.46 -3.30 10.15
CA SER A 21 0.01 -3.12 9.99
C SER A 21 -0.69 -3.23 11.33
N VAL A 22 -1.50 -2.23 11.68
CA VAL A 22 -2.31 -2.23 12.90
C VAL A 22 -3.77 -2.36 12.51
N PHE A 23 -4.41 -3.42 13.01
CA PHE A 23 -5.84 -3.67 12.83
C PHE A 23 -6.54 -3.43 14.17
N PRO A 24 -7.17 -2.26 14.39
CA PRO A 24 -7.73 -1.91 15.70
C PRO A 24 -8.93 -2.80 16.08
N CYS A 25 -9.73 -3.21 15.10
CA CYS A 25 -10.98 -3.93 15.31
C CYS A 25 -11.36 -4.77 14.07
N LEU A 26 -12.26 -5.74 14.27
CA LEU A 26 -12.77 -6.61 13.19
C LEU A 26 -13.65 -5.85 12.19
N GLY A 27 -14.38 -4.82 12.65
CA GLY A 27 -15.09 -3.82 11.85
C GLY A 27 -14.45 -2.45 11.98
N PHE A 28 -15.03 -1.40 11.38
CA PHE A 28 -14.57 -0.02 11.62
C PHE A 28 -15.21 0.56 12.87
N ASP A 29 -14.38 1.03 13.80
CA ASP A 29 -14.76 1.90 14.91
C ASP A 29 -13.79 3.09 14.99
N ALA A 30 -14.32 4.31 15.01
CA ALA A 30 -13.51 5.53 14.98
C ALA A 30 -12.72 5.74 16.28
N VAL A 31 -13.29 5.37 17.42
CA VAL A 31 -12.69 5.56 18.75
C VAL A 31 -11.54 4.58 18.94
N GLU A 32 -11.75 3.30 18.63
CA GLU A 32 -10.70 2.28 18.71
C GLU A 32 -9.57 2.55 17.71
N SER A 33 -9.92 3.06 16.51
CA SER A 33 -8.92 3.49 15.53
C SER A 33 -8.03 4.63 16.06
N LEU A 34 -8.61 5.65 16.71
CA LEU A 34 -7.86 6.75 17.31
C LEU A 34 -6.97 6.30 18.47
N LYS A 35 -7.49 5.41 19.34
CA LYS A 35 -6.70 4.81 20.43
C LYS A 35 -5.51 4.01 19.88
N ALA A 36 -5.73 3.25 18.80
CA ALA A 36 -4.67 2.50 18.15
C ALA A 36 -3.61 3.42 17.52
N ILE A 37 -4.01 4.50 16.84
CA ILE A 37 -3.09 5.50 16.29
C ILE A 37 -2.21 6.08 17.39
N GLN A 38 -2.78 6.47 18.52
CA GLN A 38 -2.04 7.02 19.65
C GLN A 38 -1.10 5.98 20.29
N LYS A 39 -1.61 4.77 20.54
CA LYS A 39 -0.87 3.69 21.21
C LYS A 39 0.33 3.21 20.40
N TYR A 40 0.13 2.99 19.10
CA TYR A 40 1.13 2.41 18.21
C TYR A 40 1.87 3.47 17.38
N LYS A 41 1.56 4.76 17.59
CA LYS A 41 2.14 5.90 16.86
C LYS A 41 2.08 5.70 15.35
N CYS A 42 0.92 5.29 14.85
CA CYS A 42 0.72 5.02 13.43
C CYS A 42 1.10 6.25 12.59
N THR A 43 1.79 6.03 11.48
CA THR A 43 2.27 7.10 10.59
C THR A 43 1.34 7.34 9.41
N ILE A 44 0.58 6.33 9.00
CA ILE A 44 -0.38 6.38 7.89
C ILE A 44 -1.65 5.68 8.35
N ALA A 45 -2.82 6.21 7.99
CA ALA A 45 -4.12 5.59 8.22
C ALA A 45 -4.84 5.38 6.88
N TYR A 46 -5.37 4.18 6.67
CA TYR A 46 -6.13 3.82 5.46
C TYR A 46 -7.61 3.68 5.79
N GLY A 47 -8.48 4.13 4.88
CA GLY A 47 -9.93 4.08 5.08
C GLY A 47 -10.71 4.68 3.92
N THR A 48 -12.03 4.51 3.93
CA THR A 48 -12.92 5.18 2.98
C THR A 48 -13.14 6.64 3.40
N PRO A 49 -13.60 7.53 2.50
CA PRO A 49 -13.94 8.91 2.87
C PRO A 49 -14.91 9.00 4.06
N THR A 50 -15.88 8.10 4.14
CA THR A 50 -16.84 8.03 5.25
C THR A 50 -16.18 7.70 6.58
N MET A 51 -15.22 6.76 6.63
CA MET A 51 -14.46 6.46 7.84
C MET A 51 -13.69 7.69 8.35
N PHE A 52 -13.10 8.47 7.45
CA PHE A 52 -12.37 9.69 7.83
C PHE A 52 -13.28 10.78 8.39
N VAL A 53 -14.50 10.93 7.88
CA VAL A 53 -15.49 11.87 8.45
C VAL A 53 -15.77 11.52 9.90
N ASP A 54 -15.97 10.24 10.21
CA ASP A 54 -16.25 9.79 11.58
C ASP A 54 -15.02 9.86 12.49
N LEU A 55 -13.82 9.58 11.96
CA LEU A 55 -12.55 9.82 12.63
C LEU A 55 -12.40 11.30 13.04
N ILE A 56 -12.68 12.23 12.13
CA ILE A 56 -12.57 13.68 12.39
C ILE A 56 -13.62 14.14 13.41
N ARG A 57 -14.85 13.64 13.32
CA ARG A 57 -15.91 13.93 14.31
C ARG A 57 -15.47 13.54 15.72
N ASN A 58 -14.90 12.35 15.88
CA ASN A 58 -14.41 11.85 17.17
C ASN A 58 -13.11 12.53 17.61
N TYR A 59 -12.23 12.90 16.68
CA TYR A 59 -10.99 13.64 16.97
C TYR A 59 -11.27 15.05 17.52
N LYS A 60 -12.30 15.74 17.01
CA LYS A 60 -12.71 17.08 17.50
C LYS A 60 -13.07 17.11 18.98
N SER A 61 -13.30 15.96 19.62
CA SER A 61 -13.46 15.87 21.08
C SER A 61 -12.18 16.21 21.87
N GLY A 62 -11.01 16.32 21.20
CA GLY A 62 -9.75 16.76 21.79
C GLY A 62 -9.04 15.73 22.66
N LYS A 63 -9.50 14.47 22.69
CA LYS A 63 -9.02 13.44 23.62
C LYS A 63 -7.86 12.57 23.09
N TYR A 64 -7.46 12.73 21.83
CA TYR A 64 -6.55 11.80 21.16
C TYR A 64 -5.39 12.53 20.48
N ASP A 65 -4.17 12.05 20.68
CA ASP A 65 -2.98 12.51 19.98
C ASP A 65 -2.80 11.73 18.67
N VAL A 66 -2.79 12.47 17.55
CA VAL A 66 -2.58 11.95 16.19
C VAL A 66 -1.36 12.59 15.52
N SER A 67 -0.46 13.20 16.29
CA SER A 67 0.74 13.89 15.81
C SER A 67 1.70 12.98 15.04
N SER A 68 1.65 11.66 15.26
CA SER A 68 2.46 10.67 14.55
C SER A 68 2.08 10.50 13.08
N LEU A 69 0.86 10.90 12.67
CA LEU A 69 0.39 10.75 11.30
C LEU A 69 1.14 11.71 10.36
N LYS A 70 1.93 11.13 9.46
CA LYS A 70 2.65 11.87 8.43
C LYS A 70 1.65 12.32 7.37
N THR A 71 1.39 13.63 7.34
CA THR A 71 0.45 14.23 6.38
C THR A 71 1.10 15.34 5.56
N GLY A 72 0.93 15.31 4.24
CA GLY A 72 1.24 16.47 3.39
C GLY A 72 0.34 17.66 3.75
N LYS A 73 0.93 18.72 4.29
CA LYS A 73 0.37 20.08 4.51
C LYS A 73 -1.16 20.18 4.80
N LYS A 74 -1.68 19.44 5.78
CA LYS A 74 -2.82 19.78 6.67
C LYS A 74 -3.16 18.51 7.48
N LYS A 75 -3.23 18.63 8.81
CA LYS A 75 -3.45 17.52 9.76
C LYS A 75 -4.66 16.66 9.33
N VAL A 76 -4.48 15.33 9.42
CA VAL A 76 -5.34 14.21 8.97
C VAL A 76 -5.06 13.78 7.52
N GLY A 77 -4.18 12.78 7.37
CA GLY A 77 -3.85 12.17 6.09
C GLY A 77 -5.00 11.35 5.54
N TYR A 78 -5.57 11.82 4.44
CA TYR A 78 -6.55 11.11 3.64
C TYR A 78 -5.84 10.14 2.71
N GLY A 79 -6.07 8.85 2.91
CA GLY A 79 -5.80 7.81 1.92
C GLY A 79 -7.05 7.42 1.15
N SER A 80 -7.88 8.37 0.70
CA SER A 80 -8.90 8.04 -0.29
C SER A 80 -8.23 7.77 -1.63
N THR A 81 -8.86 6.96 -2.46
CA THR A 81 -8.47 6.50 -3.80
C THR A 81 -7.96 7.57 -4.78
N GLU A 82 -8.00 8.86 -4.42
CA GLU A 82 -7.65 10.00 -5.27
C GLU A 82 -6.48 10.86 -4.76
N LEU A 83 -5.89 10.57 -3.60
CA LEU A 83 -4.79 11.34 -3.03
C LEU A 83 -3.63 10.43 -2.59
N SER A 84 -3.05 9.71 -3.53
CA SER A 84 -1.67 9.24 -3.41
C SER A 84 -0.72 10.26 -4.06
N PRO A 85 -0.37 11.41 -3.44
CA PRO A 85 0.91 12.00 -3.73
C PRO A 85 1.94 11.19 -2.95
N ALA A 86 2.86 10.54 -3.67
CA ALA A 86 4.16 10.13 -3.18
C ALA A 86 4.18 9.60 -1.73
N ILE A 87 4.12 8.27 -1.56
CA ILE A 87 4.63 7.63 -0.35
C ILE A 87 6.12 7.99 -0.29
N SER A 88 6.40 9.11 0.37
CA SER A 88 7.75 9.57 0.65
C SER A 88 8.32 8.57 1.63
N PHE A 89 9.28 7.80 1.12
CA PHE A 89 10.09 6.79 1.80
C PHE A 89 10.09 6.97 3.32
N ALA A 90 9.31 6.14 4.01
CA ALA A 90 9.61 5.84 5.38
C ALA A 90 10.89 5.01 5.35
N LYS A 91 12.05 5.65 5.61
CA LYS A 91 13.25 4.94 6.02
C LYS A 91 12.86 4.04 7.19
N ALA A 92 12.77 2.74 6.94
CA ALA A 92 12.74 1.73 7.99
C ALA A 92 14.12 1.75 8.65
N ASN A 93 14.16 2.08 9.94
CA ASN A 93 15.37 1.92 10.73
C ASN A 93 15.68 0.43 10.91
N ASP A 94 16.97 0.14 10.93
CA ASP A 94 17.63 -1.16 10.96
C ASP A 94 16.97 -2.26 11.80
N SER A 95 16.89 -3.46 11.21
CA SER A 95 17.47 -4.69 11.79
C SER A 95 17.42 -5.87 10.80
N GLY A 96 18.62 -6.35 10.40
CA GLY A 96 18.87 -7.79 10.19
C GLY A 96 18.45 -8.46 8.87
N ASN A 97 19.46 -8.60 7.98
CA ASN A 97 19.74 -9.70 7.05
C ASN A 97 18.76 -10.09 5.91
N ALA A 98 19.31 -10.09 4.69
CA ALA A 98 18.77 -10.48 3.37
C ALA A 98 17.57 -9.67 2.83
N ALA A 99 16.57 -9.34 3.66
CA ALA A 99 15.38 -8.58 3.24
C ALA A 99 15.66 -7.10 2.89
N LYS A 100 16.86 -6.61 3.26
CA LYS A 100 17.32 -5.24 3.02
C LYS A 100 17.57 -4.97 1.52
N GLY A 101 18.01 -5.99 0.76
CA GLY A 101 18.40 -5.83 -0.65
C GLY A 101 17.24 -5.50 -1.59
N ILE A 102 16.17 -6.30 -1.60
CA ILE A 102 15.03 -6.13 -2.54
C ILE A 102 14.37 -4.75 -2.40
N LEU A 103 14.26 -4.23 -1.17
CA LEU A 103 13.58 -2.96 -0.93
C LEU A 103 14.47 -1.75 -1.18
N GLU A 104 15.78 -1.91 -1.03
CA GLU A 104 16.75 -0.90 -1.44
C GLU A 104 16.79 -0.80 -2.98
N THR A 105 16.55 -1.91 -3.68
CA THR A 105 16.49 -1.98 -5.14
C THR A 105 15.23 -1.34 -5.74
N ILE A 106 14.08 -1.38 -5.06
CA ILE A 106 12.82 -0.83 -5.59
C ILE A 106 12.70 0.66 -5.27
N GLU A 107 12.44 1.47 -6.30
CA GLU A 107 12.13 2.88 -6.15
C GLU A 107 10.63 3.12 -5.94
N TYR A 108 9.78 2.46 -6.73
CA TYR A 108 8.33 2.66 -6.68
C TYR A 108 7.57 1.38 -7.00
N ILE A 109 6.44 1.16 -6.33
CA ILE A 109 5.58 -0.01 -6.57
C ILE A 109 4.11 0.38 -6.52
N GLU A 110 3.33 -0.17 -7.45
CA GLU A 110 1.87 -0.08 -7.45
C GLU A 110 1.26 -1.44 -7.73
N ILE A 111 0.04 -1.68 -7.26
CA ILE A 111 -0.66 -2.94 -7.48
C ILE A 111 -2.02 -2.65 -8.12
N CYS A 112 -2.33 -3.39 -9.17
CA CYS A 112 -3.63 -3.37 -9.84
C CYS A 112 -4.21 -4.80 -9.94
N GLY A 113 -5.54 -4.89 -10.00
CA GLY A 113 -6.23 -6.13 -10.32
C GLY A 113 -6.24 -6.36 -11.82
N VAL A 114 -6.02 -7.61 -12.24
CA VAL A 114 -6.22 -8.09 -13.62
C VAL A 114 -7.23 -9.24 -13.62
N PRO A 115 -7.99 -9.46 -14.71
CA PRO A 115 -9.00 -10.50 -14.78
C PRO A 115 -8.35 -11.88 -14.64
N ASP A 116 -9.02 -12.78 -13.94
CA ASP A 116 -8.62 -14.18 -13.82
C ASP A 116 -9.86 -15.06 -13.80
N GLU A 117 -9.88 -16.12 -14.61
CA GLU A 117 -11.06 -16.99 -14.76
C GLU A 117 -11.47 -17.69 -13.46
N ARG A 118 -10.52 -17.98 -12.57
CA ARG A 118 -10.77 -18.73 -11.34
C ARG A 118 -11.08 -17.83 -10.16
N MET A 119 -10.28 -16.78 -10.00
CA MET A 119 -10.34 -15.88 -8.83
C MET A 119 -11.20 -14.63 -9.09
N GLY A 120 -11.65 -14.41 -10.32
CA GLY A 120 -12.28 -13.16 -10.79
C GLY A 120 -11.25 -12.07 -11.03
N GLU A 121 -10.42 -11.78 -10.02
CA GLU A 121 -9.29 -10.86 -10.13
C GLU A 121 -8.02 -11.45 -9.48
N GLU A 122 -6.89 -11.28 -10.16
CA GLU A 122 -5.55 -11.59 -9.66
C GLU A 122 -4.72 -10.32 -9.47
N ALA A 123 -3.78 -10.36 -8.53
CA ALA A 123 -2.91 -9.23 -8.25
C ALA A 123 -1.76 -9.13 -9.28
N CYS A 124 -1.62 -7.95 -9.89
CA CYS A 124 -0.50 -7.56 -10.74
C CYS A 124 0.29 -6.43 -10.07
N ALA A 125 1.57 -6.67 -9.78
CA ALA A 125 2.47 -5.69 -9.18
C ALA A 125 3.30 -5.00 -10.28
N TRP A 126 3.28 -3.67 -10.30
CA TRP A 126 4.12 -2.83 -11.15
C TRP A 126 5.27 -2.28 -10.34
N ILE A 127 6.50 -2.55 -10.75
CA ILE A 127 7.71 -2.25 -10.00
C ILE A 127 8.64 -1.37 -10.85
N HIS A 128 9.06 -0.24 -10.31
CA HIS A 128 10.14 0.58 -10.85
C HIS A 128 11.35 0.41 -9.95
N LEU A 129 12.45 -0.05 -10.55
CA LEU A 129 13.71 -0.25 -9.86
C LEU A 129 14.52 1.04 -9.84
N ARG A 130 15.43 1.16 -8.88
CA ARG A 130 16.44 2.22 -8.91
C ARG A 130 17.43 1.95 -10.04
N GLU A 131 18.03 3.01 -10.54
CA GLU A 131 19.03 2.95 -11.60
C GLU A 131 20.19 2.00 -11.23
N GLY A 132 20.56 1.12 -12.16
CA GLY A 132 21.65 0.15 -12.01
C GLY A 132 21.31 -1.07 -11.15
N MET A 133 20.06 -1.20 -10.65
CA MET A 133 19.63 -2.35 -9.87
C MET A 133 18.88 -3.37 -10.71
N VAL A 134 18.98 -4.64 -10.34
CA VAL A 134 18.31 -5.77 -11.01
C VAL A 134 17.52 -6.55 -9.98
N LEU A 135 16.31 -6.96 -10.36
CA LEU A 135 15.42 -7.77 -9.53
C LEU A 135 14.59 -8.68 -10.43
N THR A 136 14.40 -9.93 -10.02
CA THR A 136 13.60 -10.91 -10.76
C THR A 136 12.21 -11.12 -10.15
N GLU A 137 11.26 -11.60 -10.95
CA GLU A 137 9.91 -11.91 -10.44
C GLU A 137 9.92 -12.98 -9.34
N ASN A 138 10.79 -13.98 -9.48
CA ASN A 138 10.89 -15.07 -8.51
C ASN A 138 11.37 -14.57 -7.15
N GLU A 139 12.33 -13.65 -7.13
CA GLU A 139 12.81 -13.03 -5.88
C GLU A 139 11.69 -12.26 -5.17
N VAL A 140 10.86 -11.52 -5.91
CA VAL A 140 9.71 -10.81 -5.36
C VAL A 140 8.64 -11.78 -4.83
N LYS A 141 8.35 -12.86 -5.57
CA LYS A 141 7.38 -13.89 -5.16
C LYS A 141 7.83 -14.63 -3.91
N GLU A 142 9.09 -15.09 -3.88
CA GLU A 142 9.68 -15.75 -2.71
C GLU A 142 9.78 -14.78 -1.52
N TYR A 143 10.07 -13.50 -1.76
CA TYR A 143 10.04 -12.49 -0.70
C TYR A 143 8.66 -12.35 -0.04
N CYS A 144 7.58 -12.44 -0.83
CA CYS A 144 6.21 -12.39 -0.33
C CYS A 144 5.77 -13.69 0.35
N LYS A 145 6.30 -14.83 -0.10
CA LYS A 145 5.98 -16.16 0.42
C LYS A 145 6.36 -16.26 1.90
N GLY A 146 5.45 -16.83 2.70
CA GLY A 146 5.60 -16.91 4.15
C GLY A 146 5.33 -15.61 4.91
N LYS A 147 5.24 -14.45 4.23
CA LYS A 147 4.89 -13.16 4.84
C LYS A 147 3.44 -12.74 4.59
N ILE A 148 2.87 -13.16 3.47
CA ILE A 148 1.45 -13.00 3.15
C ILE A 148 0.81 -14.34 2.75
N SER A 149 -0.51 -14.43 2.87
CA SER A 149 -1.27 -15.59 2.41
C SER A 149 -1.06 -15.84 0.92
N HIS A 150 -1.02 -17.12 0.51
CA HIS A 150 -0.63 -17.53 -0.83
C HIS A 150 -1.42 -16.85 -1.97
N PHE A 151 -2.71 -16.61 -1.77
CA PHE A 151 -3.60 -15.94 -2.72
C PHE A 151 -3.42 -14.41 -2.80
N LYS A 152 -2.57 -13.83 -1.96
CA LYS A 152 -2.22 -12.40 -1.99
C LYS A 152 -0.86 -12.14 -2.62
N VAL A 153 -0.08 -13.18 -2.90
CA VAL A 153 1.19 -13.05 -3.63
C VAL A 153 0.85 -12.64 -5.05
N PRO A 154 1.39 -11.51 -5.57
CA PRO A 154 1.13 -11.08 -6.93
C PRO A 154 1.43 -12.18 -7.93
N ARG A 155 0.43 -12.55 -8.73
CA ARG A 155 0.58 -13.56 -9.77
C ARG A 155 1.47 -13.02 -10.90
N TYR A 156 1.24 -11.76 -11.25
CA TYR A 156 1.97 -11.04 -12.28
C TYR A 156 2.83 -9.95 -11.67
N ILE A 157 4.05 -9.81 -12.17
CA ILE A 157 5.00 -8.77 -11.76
C ILE A 157 5.53 -8.13 -13.03
N MET A 158 5.42 -6.81 -13.13
CA MET A 158 5.85 -6.04 -14.28
C MET A 158 6.89 -5.01 -13.85
N PHE A 159 8.09 -5.12 -14.42
CA PHE A 159 9.11 -4.09 -14.26
C PHE A 159 8.88 -2.98 -15.29
N VAL A 160 8.88 -1.73 -14.82
CA VAL A 160 8.59 -0.55 -15.65
C VAL A 160 9.54 0.59 -15.36
N GLU A 161 9.85 1.37 -16.40
CA GLU A 161 10.61 2.63 -16.33
C GLU A 161 9.73 3.82 -15.88
N GLY A 162 8.42 3.63 -15.78
CA GLY A 162 7.53 4.70 -15.38
C GLY A 162 6.07 4.28 -15.28
N PHE A 163 5.29 5.13 -14.60
CA PHE A 163 3.87 4.91 -14.37
C PHE A 163 3.05 5.91 -15.18
N PRO A 164 1.91 5.51 -15.76
CA PRO A 164 0.95 6.43 -16.36
C PRO A 164 0.44 7.38 -15.28
N LYS A 165 0.75 8.66 -15.42
CA LYS A 165 0.40 9.71 -14.45
C LYS A 165 -0.56 10.75 -15.04
N THR A 166 -1.32 11.41 -14.18
CA THR A 166 -2.07 12.63 -14.52
C THR A 166 -1.12 13.83 -14.64
N GLN A 167 -1.62 14.96 -15.15
CA GLN A 167 -0.87 16.23 -15.15
C GLN A 167 -0.43 16.67 -13.74
N THR A 168 -1.11 16.19 -12.70
CA THR A 168 -0.78 16.42 -11.29
C THR A 168 0.17 15.36 -10.69
N GLY A 169 0.72 14.46 -11.51
CA GLY A 169 1.67 13.44 -11.10
C GLY A 169 1.05 12.20 -10.44
N LYS A 170 -0.28 12.07 -10.40
CA LYS A 170 -0.98 10.94 -9.77
C LYS A 170 -1.01 9.73 -10.69
N VAL A 171 -0.69 8.56 -10.18
CA VAL A 171 -0.76 7.32 -10.97
C VAL A 171 -2.21 6.99 -11.32
N LYS A 172 -2.46 6.70 -12.59
CA LYS A 172 -3.78 6.31 -13.11
C LYS A 172 -3.98 4.79 -12.97
N LYS A 173 -4.56 4.33 -11.86
CA LYS A 173 -4.76 2.90 -11.59
C LYS A 173 -5.57 2.14 -12.64
N PHE A 174 -6.55 2.81 -13.27
CA PHE A 174 -7.30 2.26 -14.39
C PHE A 174 -6.38 1.93 -15.58
N GLU A 175 -5.45 2.82 -15.90
CA GLU A 175 -4.48 2.60 -16.98
C GLU A 175 -3.53 1.46 -16.63
N LEU A 176 -3.12 1.31 -15.36
CA LEU A 176 -2.30 0.16 -14.94
C LEU A 176 -3.02 -1.16 -15.26
N SER A 177 -4.29 -1.29 -14.84
CA SER A 177 -5.07 -2.49 -15.12
C SER A 177 -5.25 -2.73 -16.62
N ARG A 178 -5.58 -1.67 -17.39
CA ARG A 178 -5.73 -1.76 -18.85
C ARG A 178 -4.45 -2.21 -19.54
N ILE A 179 -3.32 -1.55 -19.26
CA ILE A 179 -2.02 -1.87 -19.85
C ILE A 179 -1.57 -3.27 -19.43
N SER A 180 -1.84 -3.69 -18.19
CA SER A 180 -1.54 -5.05 -17.76
C SER A 180 -2.36 -6.10 -18.52
N LYS A 181 -3.66 -5.88 -18.74
CA LYS A 181 -4.49 -6.78 -19.56
C LYS A 181 -3.92 -6.92 -20.97
N GLU A 182 -3.62 -5.79 -21.61
CA GLU A 182 -3.05 -5.76 -22.96
C GLU A 182 -1.69 -6.47 -23.03
N LYS A 183 -0.79 -6.23 -22.07
CA LYS A 183 0.56 -6.85 -22.08
C LYS A 183 0.57 -8.33 -21.71
N LEU A 184 -0.35 -8.74 -20.83
CA LEU A 184 -0.44 -10.12 -20.35
C LEU A 184 -1.36 -10.98 -21.21
N ASN A 185 -2.00 -10.39 -22.24
CA ASN A 185 -3.02 -11.02 -23.09
C ASN A 185 -4.18 -11.63 -22.28
N LEU A 186 -4.72 -10.84 -21.33
CA LEU A 186 -5.84 -11.18 -20.44
C LEU A 186 -7.11 -10.41 -20.77
#